data_AF-D5BF19-F1
#
_entry.id   AF-D5BF19-F1
#
_cell.length_a   1.000
_cell.length_b   1.000
_cell.length_c   1.000
_cell.angle_alpha   90.00
_cell.angle_beta   90.00
_cell.angle_gamma   90.00
#
_symmetry.space_group_name_H-M   'P 1'
#
loop_
_entity.id
_entity.type
_entity.pdbx_description
1 polymer ?
#
loop_
_entity_poly.entity_id
_entity_poly.type
_entity_poly.pdbx_seq_one_letter_code
_entity_poly.pdbx_strand_id
1 'polypeptide(L)'
;MKKNILTLSLLSFIGLSAIAQKDEIKNAEDLIEDGNFAQAKTELATAEGKLSEANDKWTERFYLYKAKAYLGDGKSTSVDDFKTAGEAYKKAVEMGSEEAQEGLAALRNQLVQSAIDDQNTENYTSAADKLVASYELNKQDTIYLYYAAANSLNAQDYNAALKYYEQLKDLNYDGSSISYTAVNSESGETESFGSKEQRDMMAKSDQYTDPKDEKQPSKRGEIAKNIALIHIQEGNNDKAISAMDDAKANNPDDLGLLQAEANMYYQMGDKAKYNQLMNELVKKNPNDANLYYNLGVSTAELGDQEKAVEYYKKALEIDPDMDNARMNIAAVILSKEREIIDEMNGLGMSKKDNERYEELSEERKEIYKEAIPYLEAIVKKNPDNKDAVKTAMNIYTQIGENEKAAEMKALLE
;
A
#
# COMPACT_ATOMS: atom_id res chain seq x y z
N MET A 1 -19.38 -2.12 89.63
CA MET A 1 -17.99 -1.75 89.30
C MET A 1 -17.57 -2.51 88.04
N LYS A 2 -16.92 -1.79 87.09
CA LYS A 2 -16.19 -2.27 85.88
C LYS A 2 -17.06 -2.90 84.76
N LYS A 3 -17.54 -2.18 83.75
CA LYS A 3 -16.89 -1.52 82.56
C LYS A 3 -16.15 -2.47 81.60
N ASN A 4 -16.81 -2.69 80.45
CA ASN A 4 -16.35 -2.61 79.06
C ASN A 4 -14.91 -3.04 78.74
N ILE A 5 -14.71 -4.12 77.97
CA ILE A 5 -13.69 -4.23 76.91
C ILE A 5 -14.16 -5.24 75.83
N LEU A 6 -13.86 -4.93 74.56
CA LEU A 6 -13.95 -5.76 73.33
C LEU A 6 -15.19 -5.62 72.43
N THR A 7 -15.30 -4.46 71.78
CA THR A 7 -15.67 -4.38 70.35
C THR A 7 -14.90 -3.23 69.71
N LEU A 8 -13.62 -3.45 69.40
CA LEU A 8 -12.80 -2.53 68.61
C LEU A 8 -11.72 -3.32 67.86
N SER A 9 -12.10 -4.16 66.89
CA SER A 9 -11.11 -4.83 66.03
C SER A 9 -11.54 -5.02 64.56
N LEU A 10 -12.73 -4.58 64.15
CA LEU A 10 -13.14 -4.65 62.74
C LEU A 10 -12.89 -3.35 61.95
N LEU A 11 -12.83 -2.20 62.64
CA LEU A 11 -12.46 -0.91 62.01
C LEU A 11 -10.96 -0.74 61.79
N SER A 12 -10.13 -1.54 62.47
CA SER A 12 -8.66 -1.45 62.39
C SER A 12 -8.08 -2.15 61.16
N PHE A 13 -8.73 -3.20 60.66
CA PHE A 13 -8.25 -3.95 59.49
C PHE A 13 -8.54 -3.22 58.17
N ILE A 14 -9.72 -2.60 58.03
CA ILE A 14 -10.09 -1.79 56.86
C ILE A 14 -9.21 -0.54 56.75
N GLY A 15 -8.82 0.04 57.91
CA GLY A 15 -7.90 1.18 57.93
C GLY A 15 -6.47 0.83 57.54
N LEU A 16 -5.97 -0.36 57.92
CA LEU A 16 -4.61 -0.80 57.60
C LEU A 16 -4.45 -1.23 56.14
N SER A 17 -5.48 -1.84 55.54
CA SER A 17 -5.43 -2.24 54.12
C SER A 17 -5.48 -1.04 53.18
N ALA A 18 -6.30 -0.03 53.47
CA ALA A 18 -6.36 1.22 52.72
C ALA A 18 -5.08 2.08 52.82
N ILE A 19 -4.31 1.95 53.91
CA ILE A 19 -3.03 2.65 54.09
C ILE A 19 -1.92 1.96 53.29
N ALA A 20 -1.84 0.63 53.33
CA ALA A 20 -0.80 -0.12 52.62
C ALA A 20 -0.84 0.15 51.10
N GLN A 21 -2.02 0.08 50.48
CA GLN A 21 -2.18 0.27 49.04
C GLN A 21 -1.70 1.65 48.57
N LYS A 22 -1.96 2.68 49.37
CA LYS A 22 -1.51 4.05 49.10
C LYS A 22 0.02 4.14 49.10
N ASP A 23 0.69 3.44 50.00
CA ASP A 23 2.15 3.49 50.12
C ASP A 23 2.81 2.77 48.93
N GLU A 24 2.27 1.62 48.51
CA GLU A 24 2.75 0.90 47.32
C GLU A 24 2.57 1.72 46.03
N ILE A 25 1.43 2.40 45.84
CA ILE A 25 1.19 3.27 44.66
C ILE A 25 2.13 4.49 44.68
N LYS A 26 2.39 5.08 45.84
CA LYS A 26 3.33 6.21 45.98
C LYS A 26 4.78 5.78 45.73
N ASN A 27 5.19 4.64 46.25
CA ASN A 27 6.53 4.12 45.98
C ASN A 27 6.70 3.88 44.48
N ALA A 28 5.66 3.38 43.80
CA ALA A 28 5.70 3.23 42.35
C ALA A 28 5.82 4.58 41.61
N GLU A 29 5.12 5.63 42.08
CA GLU A 29 5.27 7.01 41.57
C GLU A 29 6.73 7.48 41.67
N ASP A 30 7.33 7.42 42.87
CA ASP A 30 8.73 7.82 43.09
C ASP A 30 9.70 7.00 42.21
N LEU A 31 9.49 5.68 42.10
CA LEU A 31 10.31 4.81 41.26
C LEU A 31 10.19 5.13 39.77
N ILE A 32 9.02 5.56 39.29
CA ILE A 32 8.82 5.99 37.90
C ILE A 32 9.61 7.28 37.64
N GLU A 33 9.57 8.24 38.57
CA GLU A 33 10.33 9.49 38.48
C GLU A 33 11.85 9.22 38.43
N ASP A 34 12.31 8.22 39.16
CA ASP A 34 13.71 7.76 39.15
C ASP A 34 14.08 6.88 37.93
N GLY A 35 13.12 6.55 37.06
CA GLY A 35 13.31 5.67 35.89
C GLY A 35 13.42 4.16 36.23
N ASN A 36 13.08 3.77 37.46
CA ASN A 36 13.12 2.40 37.97
C ASN A 36 11.83 1.62 37.65
N PHE A 37 11.47 1.56 36.37
CA PHE A 37 10.18 1.02 35.91
C PHE A 37 9.90 -0.43 36.31
N ALA A 38 10.92 -1.30 36.32
CA ALA A 38 10.76 -2.70 36.71
C ALA A 38 10.36 -2.86 38.19
N GLN A 39 10.93 -2.02 39.06
CA GLN A 39 10.55 -2.00 40.48
C GLN A 39 9.17 -1.38 40.66
N ALA A 40 8.86 -0.31 39.92
CA ALA A 40 7.52 0.28 39.92
C ALA A 40 6.43 -0.75 39.51
N LYS A 41 6.69 -1.57 38.47
CA LYS A 41 5.79 -2.69 38.08
C LYS A 41 5.56 -3.67 39.23
N THR A 42 6.58 -3.94 40.04
CA THR A 42 6.50 -4.88 41.18
C THR A 42 5.65 -4.30 42.34
N GLU A 43 5.85 -3.02 42.67
CA GLU A 43 5.03 -2.30 43.65
C GLU A 43 3.56 -2.26 43.23
N LEU A 44 3.32 -1.95 41.95
CA LEU A 44 1.96 -1.91 41.39
C LEU A 44 1.30 -3.29 41.36
N ALA A 45 2.03 -4.36 41.03
CA ALA A 45 1.49 -5.72 41.11
C ALA A 45 1.04 -6.07 42.55
N THR A 46 1.75 -5.58 43.55
CA THR A 46 1.38 -5.75 44.97
C THR A 46 0.12 -4.95 45.31
N ALA A 47 0.03 -3.70 44.84
CA ALA A 47 -1.15 -2.85 45.02
C ALA A 47 -2.40 -3.41 44.30
N GLU A 48 -2.24 -4.04 43.13
CA GLU A 48 -3.34 -4.57 42.32
C GLU A 48 -4.15 -5.64 43.05
N GLY A 49 -3.49 -6.51 43.82
CA GLY A 49 -4.13 -7.56 44.61
C GLY A 49 -5.08 -7.04 45.70
N LYS A 50 -5.01 -5.76 46.04
CA LYS A 50 -5.85 -5.08 47.04
C LYS A 50 -6.70 -3.96 46.44
N LEU A 51 -6.72 -3.81 45.11
CA LEU A 51 -7.30 -2.65 44.43
C LEU A 51 -8.80 -2.47 44.69
N SER A 52 -9.54 -3.56 44.96
CA SER A 52 -10.97 -3.48 45.27
C SER A 52 -11.30 -2.74 46.57
N GLU A 53 -10.28 -2.47 47.42
CA GLU A 53 -10.43 -1.75 48.69
C GLU A 53 -10.01 -0.27 48.61
N ALA A 54 -9.46 0.19 47.47
CA ALA A 54 -9.09 1.59 47.27
C ALA A 54 -10.31 2.50 47.06
N ASN A 55 -10.15 3.77 47.44
CA ASN A 55 -11.04 4.82 46.99
C ASN A 55 -10.71 5.27 45.56
N ASP A 56 -11.63 5.99 44.92
CA ASP A 56 -11.52 6.42 43.52
C ASP A 56 -10.20 7.15 43.22
N LYS A 57 -9.72 7.99 44.13
CA LYS A 57 -8.45 8.71 43.96
C LYS A 57 -7.25 7.77 43.84
N TRP A 58 -7.17 6.73 44.66
CA TRP A 58 -6.05 5.78 44.61
C TRP A 58 -6.21 4.77 43.50
N THR A 59 -7.44 4.41 43.14
CA THR A 59 -7.71 3.56 41.97
C THR A 59 -7.31 4.26 40.66
N GLU A 60 -7.61 5.56 40.52
CA GLU A 60 -7.18 6.36 39.37
C GLU A 60 -5.66 6.45 39.28
N ARG A 61 -5.00 6.85 40.38
CA ARG A 61 -3.53 6.91 40.45
C ARG A 61 -2.85 5.57 40.15
N PHE A 62 -3.41 4.48 40.67
CA PHE A 62 -2.91 3.14 40.36
C PHE A 62 -2.86 2.89 38.86
N TYR A 63 -3.95 3.18 38.15
CA TYR A 63 -4.01 2.99 36.70
C TYR A 63 -3.09 3.95 35.94
N LEU A 64 -2.99 5.20 36.38
CA LEU A 64 -2.05 6.17 35.80
C LEU A 64 -0.59 5.71 35.91
N TYR A 65 -0.15 5.30 37.10
CA TYR A 65 1.24 4.86 37.30
C TYR A 65 1.51 3.47 36.73
N LYS A 66 0.50 2.58 36.67
CA LYS A 66 0.58 1.34 35.89
C LYS A 66 0.83 1.62 34.42
N ALA A 67 0.14 2.60 33.84
CA ALA A 67 0.39 2.98 32.47
C ALA A 67 1.83 3.47 32.25
N LYS A 68 2.30 4.39 33.08
CA LYS A 68 3.66 4.94 33.00
C LYS A 68 4.75 3.88 33.24
N ALA A 69 4.58 3.00 34.23
CA ALA A 69 5.53 1.94 34.54
C ALA A 69 5.66 0.91 33.40
N TYR A 70 4.56 0.60 32.72
CA TYR A 70 4.58 -0.30 31.57
C TYR A 70 5.09 0.38 30.30
N LEU A 71 4.80 1.65 30.09
CA LEU A 71 5.36 2.42 28.98
C LEU A 71 6.88 2.59 29.10
N GLY A 72 7.39 2.78 30.32
CA GLY A 72 8.81 2.95 30.58
C GLY A 72 9.37 4.26 30.02
N ASP A 73 10.59 4.22 29.48
CA ASP A 73 11.22 5.35 28.79
C ASP A 73 10.69 5.58 27.36
N GLY A 74 9.81 4.69 26.91
CA GLY A 74 9.19 4.70 25.60
C GLY A 74 10.09 4.27 24.43
N LYS A 75 11.37 3.95 24.65
CA LYS A 75 12.31 3.64 23.55
C LYS A 75 12.38 2.16 23.22
N SER A 76 12.15 1.29 24.20
CA SER A 76 12.29 -0.17 24.06
C SER A 76 11.06 -0.95 24.55
N THR A 77 9.89 -0.32 24.49
CA THR A 77 8.63 -0.86 24.99
C THR A 77 8.12 -1.99 24.08
N SER A 78 7.81 -3.14 24.66
CA SER A 78 7.23 -4.26 23.90
C SER A 78 5.76 -3.98 23.53
N VAL A 79 5.23 -4.67 22.52
CA VAL A 79 3.81 -4.54 22.14
C VAL A 79 2.87 -4.87 23.31
N ASP A 80 3.21 -5.88 24.12
CA ASP A 80 2.39 -6.26 25.28
C ASP A 80 2.44 -5.21 26.39
N ASP A 81 3.60 -4.59 26.60
CA ASP A 81 3.74 -3.47 27.54
C ASP A 81 2.94 -2.25 27.05
N PHE A 82 2.97 -1.95 25.74
CA PHE A 82 2.13 -0.90 25.15
C PHE A 82 0.63 -1.15 25.34
N LYS A 83 0.17 -2.38 25.11
CA LYS A 83 -1.24 -2.75 25.32
C LYS A 83 -1.63 -2.59 26.79
N THR A 84 -0.81 -3.11 27.70
CA THR A 84 -1.04 -3.00 29.15
C THR A 84 -1.09 -1.53 29.59
N ALA A 85 -0.15 -0.72 29.08
CA ALA A 85 -0.11 0.71 29.40
C ALA A 85 -1.33 1.46 28.86
N GLY A 86 -1.72 1.19 27.61
CA GLY A 86 -2.88 1.81 26.99
C GLY A 86 -4.21 1.45 27.68
N GLU A 87 -4.39 0.19 28.09
CA GLU A 87 -5.55 -0.23 28.88
C GLU A 87 -5.59 0.46 30.25
N ALA A 88 -4.44 0.59 30.91
CA ALA A 88 -4.35 1.29 32.18
C ALA A 88 -4.67 2.79 32.02
N TYR A 89 -4.13 3.45 31.00
CA TYR A 89 -4.51 4.84 30.70
C TYR A 89 -6.00 4.98 30.42
N LYS A 90 -6.61 4.09 29.61
CA LYS A 90 -8.05 4.13 29.33
C LYS A 90 -8.89 4.06 30.60
N LYS A 91 -8.53 3.18 31.54
CA LYS A 91 -9.22 3.09 32.84
C LYS A 91 -9.09 4.38 33.65
N ALA A 92 -7.90 5.00 33.70
CA ALA A 92 -7.72 6.28 34.38
C ALA A 92 -8.50 7.43 33.68
N VAL A 93 -8.57 7.44 32.35
CA VAL A 93 -9.37 8.40 31.57
C VAL A 93 -10.87 8.25 31.87
N GLU A 94 -11.39 7.03 31.95
CA GLU A 94 -12.78 6.74 32.35
C GLU A 94 -13.11 7.28 33.76
N MET A 95 -12.09 7.46 34.60
CA MET A 95 -12.20 8.05 35.94
C MET A 95 -12.00 9.57 35.95
N GLY A 96 -11.80 10.21 34.79
CA GLY A 96 -11.67 11.66 34.64
C GLY A 96 -10.23 12.19 34.77
N SER A 97 -9.22 11.34 34.60
CA SER A 97 -7.81 11.75 34.65
C SER A 97 -7.38 12.45 33.35
N GLU A 98 -7.18 13.77 33.40
CA GLU A 98 -6.65 14.57 32.29
C GLU A 98 -5.20 14.16 31.95
N GLU A 99 -4.40 13.86 32.98
CA GLU A 99 -3.02 13.41 32.80
C GLU A 99 -2.96 12.05 32.07
N ALA A 100 -3.89 11.13 32.38
CA ALA A 100 -4.01 9.88 31.64
C ALA A 100 -4.47 10.10 30.20
N GLN A 101 -5.27 11.13 29.93
CA GLN A 101 -5.71 11.47 28.57
C GLN A 101 -4.53 11.95 27.71
N GLU A 102 -3.69 12.83 28.26
CA GLU A 102 -2.45 13.26 27.61
C GLU A 102 -1.48 12.08 27.42
N GLY A 103 -1.32 11.25 28.46
CA GLY A 103 -0.48 10.06 28.42
C GLY A 103 -0.94 9.03 27.37
N LEU A 104 -2.25 8.83 27.22
CA LEU A 104 -2.83 7.96 26.20
C LEU A 104 -2.54 8.49 24.79
N ALA A 105 -2.69 9.80 24.57
CA ALA A 105 -2.37 10.42 23.28
C ALA A 105 -0.88 10.27 22.93
N ALA A 106 0.01 10.53 23.89
CA ALA A 106 1.45 10.36 23.72
C ALA A 106 1.83 8.91 23.42
N LEU A 107 1.26 7.94 24.16
CA LEU A 107 1.48 6.52 23.93
C LEU A 107 1.09 6.11 22.52
N ARG A 108 -0.07 6.57 22.02
CA ARG A 108 -0.55 6.25 20.67
C ARG A 108 0.38 6.81 19.59
N ASN A 109 0.87 8.03 19.76
CA ASN A 109 1.87 8.61 18.85
C ASN A 109 3.16 7.79 18.82
N GLN A 110 3.63 7.36 19.99
CA GLN A 110 4.85 6.55 20.11
C GLN A 110 4.67 5.15 19.49
N LEU A 111 3.51 4.51 19.67
CA LEU A 111 3.16 3.25 19.00
C LEU A 111 3.25 3.38 17.48
N VAL A 112 2.68 4.44 16.93
CA VAL A 112 2.67 4.69 15.48
C VAL A 112 4.09 4.97 14.98
N GLN A 113 4.87 5.80 15.69
CA GLN A 113 6.26 6.04 15.31
C GLN A 113 7.08 4.75 15.35
N SER A 114 6.91 3.93 16.38
CA SER A 114 7.60 2.65 16.49
C SER A 114 7.18 1.66 15.39
N ALA A 115 5.93 1.70 14.94
CA ALA A 115 5.49 0.93 13.79
C ALA A 115 6.11 1.41 12.47
N ILE A 116 6.28 2.74 12.30
CA ILE A 116 6.99 3.32 11.15
C ILE A 116 8.46 2.89 11.15
N ASP A 117 9.12 2.92 12.30
CA ASP A 117 10.52 2.49 12.43
C ASP A 117 10.68 0.99 12.10
N ASP A 118 9.73 0.15 12.54
CA ASP A 118 9.67 -1.26 12.15
C ASP A 118 9.47 -1.42 10.64
N GLN A 119 8.56 -0.65 10.04
CA GLN A 119 8.31 -0.69 8.60
C GLN A 119 9.56 -0.29 7.80
N ASN A 120 10.28 0.74 8.23
CA ASN A 120 11.54 1.19 7.62
C ASN A 120 12.66 0.14 7.73
N THR A 121 12.56 -0.78 8.68
CA THR A 121 13.49 -1.90 8.88
C THR A 121 12.90 -3.23 8.40
N GLU A 122 11.82 -3.19 7.60
CA GLU A 122 11.11 -4.34 7.02
C GLU A 122 10.57 -5.35 8.05
N ASN A 123 10.43 -4.93 9.31
CA ASN A 123 9.84 -5.73 10.38
C ASN A 123 8.31 -5.62 10.37
N TYR A 124 7.70 -6.04 9.26
CA TYR A 124 6.28 -5.81 8.97
C TYR A 124 5.32 -6.45 9.97
N THR A 125 5.64 -7.63 10.52
CA THR A 125 4.80 -8.27 11.56
C THR A 125 4.69 -7.40 12.81
N SER A 126 5.83 -6.90 13.30
CA SER A 126 5.86 -6.03 14.48
C SER A 126 5.18 -4.68 14.21
N ALA A 127 5.36 -4.11 13.02
CA ALA A 127 4.66 -2.91 12.60
C ALA A 127 3.13 -3.11 12.62
N ALA A 128 2.64 -4.22 12.05
CA ALA A 128 1.22 -4.56 12.05
C ALA A 128 0.66 -4.68 13.48
N ASP A 129 1.35 -5.39 14.37
CA ASP A 129 0.92 -5.57 15.76
C ASP A 129 0.80 -4.25 16.53
N LYS A 130 1.74 -3.32 16.32
CA LYS A 130 1.73 -1.98 16.94
C LYS A 130 0.59 -1.11 16.38
N LEU A 131 0.32 -1.20 15.08
CA LEU A 131 -0.79 -0.48 14.44
C LEU A 131 -2.15 -0.99 14.91
N VAL A 132 -2.32 -2.31 15.04
CA VAL A 132 -3.53 -2.91 15.63
C VAL A 132 -3.69 -2.48 17.08
N ALA A 133 -2.61 -2.45 17.86
CA ALA A 133 -2.65 -1.94 19.23
C ALA A 133 -3.13 -0.47 19.28
N SER A 134 -2.62 0.39 18.40
CA SER A 134 -3.09 1.79 18.30
C SER A 134 -4.58 1.89 17.96
N TYR A 135 -5.06 1.05 17.02
CA TYR A 135 -6.47 0.96 16.64
C TYR A 135 -7.37 0.46 17.79
N GLU A 136 -6.96 -0.56 18.54
CA GLU A 136 -7.75 -1.07 19.68
C GLU A 136 -7.85 -0.05 20.83
N LEU A 137 -6.85 0.83 20.96
CA LEU A 137 -6.88 1.94 21.92
C LEU A 137 -7.83 3.06 21.48
N ASN A 138 -7.94 3.35 20.18
CA ASN A 138 -8.97 4.22 19.62
C ASN A 138 -9.57 3.67 18.32
N LYS A 139 -10.74 3.02 18.44
CA LYS A 139 -11.43 2.41 17.29
C LYS A 139 -11.98 3.41 16.26
N GLN A 140 -11.96 4.71 16.57
CA GLN A 140 -12.30 5.75 15.59
C GLN A 140 -11.20 5.92 14.54
N ASP A 141 -9.95 5.61 14.87
CA ASP A 141 -8.81 5.78 13.95
C ASP A 141 -8.60 4.53 13.10
N THR A 142 -9.62 4.20 12.29
CA THR A 142 -9.66 3.01 11.43
C THR A 142 -8.53 2.95 10.40
N ILE A 143 -7.87 4.08 10.12
CA ILE A 143 -6.71 4.14 9.23
C ILE A 143 -5.57 3.23 9.68
N TYR A 144 -5.37 3.06 11.00
CA TYR A 144 -4.33 2.18 11.52
C TYR A 144 -4.65 0.70 11.30
N LEU A 145 -5.93 0.33 11.29
CA LEU A 145 -6.34 -1.02 10.91
C LEU A 145 -6.05 -1.29 9.43
N TYR A 146 -6.24 -0.29 8.56
CA TYR A 146 -5.83 -0.37 7.14
C TYR A 146 -4.30 -0.54 6.99
N TYR A 147 -3.50 0.26 7.70
CA TYR A 147 -2.04 0.10 7.66
C TYR A 147 -1.57 -1.22 8.27
N ALA A 148 -2.25 -1.74 9.29
CA ALA A 148 -1.99 -3.06 9.83
C ALA A 148 -2.26 -4.16 8.79
N ALA A 149 -3.38 -4.10 8.07
CA ALA A 149 -3.70 -5.04 7.00
C ALA A 149 -2.62 -5.05 5.90
N ALA A 150 -2.15 -3.87 5.50
CA ALA A 150 -1.08 -3.73 4.51
C ALA A 150 0.26 -4.30 5.02
N ASN A 151 0.64 -4.02 6.27
CA ASN A 151 1.85 -4.58 6.86
C ASN A 151 1.77 -6.10 7.02
N SER A 152 0.62 -6.65 7.44
CA SER A 152 0.41 -8.10 7.46
C SER A 152 0.55 -8.74 6.08
N LEU A 153 0.07 -8.06 5.02
CA LEU A 153 0.24 -8.52 3.65
C LEU A 153 1.72 -8.53 3.22
N ASN A 154 2.48 -7.48 3.55
CA ASN A 154 3.93 -7.41 3.29
C ASN A 154 4.71 -8.48 4.07
N ALA A 155 4.26 -8.82 5.28
CA ALA A 155 4.78 -9.93 6.07
C ALA A 155 4.39 -11.32 5.53
N GLN A 156 3.57 -11.38 4.46
CA GLN A 156 2.95 -12.60 3.93
C GLN A 156 2.07 -13.35 4.95
N ASP A 157 1.61 -12.66 6.01
CA ASP A 157 0.62 -13.16 6.94
C ASP A 157 -0.78 -12.90 6.37
N TYR A 158 -1.15 -13.74 5.40
CA TYR A 158 -2.42 -13.64 4.69
C TYR A 158 -3.63 -13.80 5.61
N ASN A 159 -3.51 -14.57 6.70
CA ASN A 159 -4.59 -14.74 7.68
C ASN A 159 -4.86 -13.45 8.44
N ALA A 160 -3.80 -12.80 8.95
CA ALA A 160 -3.94 -11.51 9.63
C ALA A 160 -4.40 -10.41 8.67
N ALA A 161 -3.81 -10.34 7.47
CA ALA A 161 -4.19 -9.37 6.45
C ALA A 161 -5.67 -9.50 6.08
N LEU A 162 -6.15 -10.71 5.78
CA LEU A 162 -7.54 -10.97 5.44
C LEU A 162 -8.48 -10.59 6.59
N LYS A 163 -8.13 -10.98 7.83
CA LYS A 163 -8.90 -10.61 9.02
C LYS A 163 -9.08 -9.09 9.13
N TYR A 164 -8.01 -8.31 8.93
CA TYR A 164 -8.07 -6.85 9.05
C TYR A 164 -8.80 -6.19 7.88
N TYR A 165 -8.62 -6.69 6.65
CA TYR A 165 -9.36 -6.19 5.50
C TYR A 165 -10.87 -6.46 5.59
N GLU A 166 -11.28 -7.66 6.04
CA GLU A 166 -12.69 -7.97 6.27
C GLU A 166 -13.28 -7.09 7.38
N GLN A 167 -12.54 -6.81 8.46
CA GLN A 167 -12.99 -5.85 9.47
C GLN A 167 -13.18 -4.44 8.90
N LEU A 168 -12.28 -3.96 8.04
CA LEU A 168 -12.44 -2.66 7.38
C LEU A 168 -13.66 -2.61 6.48
N LYS A 169 -13.94 -3.73 5.79
CA LYS A 169 -15.14 -3.89 4.97
C LYS A 169 -16.41 -3.80 5.83
N ASP A 170 -16.46 -4.53 6.94
CA ASP A 170 -17.58 -4.50 7.89
C ASP A 170 -17.81 -3.11 8.50
N LEU A 171 -16.73 -2.35 8.69
CA LEU A 171 -16.77 -0.95 9.16
C LEU A 171 -17.19 0.05 8.07
N ASN A 172 -17.40 -0.40 6.83
CA ASN A 172 -17.64 0.46 5.67
C ASN A 172 -16.55 1.51 5.43
N TYR A 173 -15.31 1.24 5.86
CA TYR A 173 -14.18 2.15 5.74
C TYR A 173 -13.93 2.47 4.27
N ASP A 174 -13.97 3.76 3.91
CA ASP A 174 -13.70 4.21 2.55
C ASP A 174 -12.31 4.79 2.34
N GLY A 175 -11.59 5.12 3.42
CA GLY A 175 -10.23 5.67 3.41
C GLY A 175 -10.06 6.95 2.60
N SER A 176 -11.15 7.57 2.14
CA SER A 176 -11.10 8.80 1.38
C SER A 176 -10.73 9.95 2.30
N SER A 177 -9.83 10.80 1.82
CA SER A 177 -9.35 11.96 2.56
C SER A 177 -9.26 13.16 1.61
N ILE A 178 -9.03 14.34 2.18
CA ILE A 178 -8.68 15.52 1.40
C ILE A 178 -7.22 15.81 1.68
N SER A 179 -6.40 15.83 0.64
CA SER A 179 -5.05 16.38 0.72
C SER A 179 -5.14 17.90 0.54
N TYR A 180 -4.56 18.63 1.46
CA TYR A 180 -4.48 20.09 1.37
C TYR A 180 -3.10 20.44 0.83
N THR A 181 -3.05 20.94 -0.40
CA THR A 181 -1.79 21.26 -1.08
C THR A 181 -1.69 22.74 -1.43
N ALA A 182 -0.47 23.23 -1.62
CA ALA A 182 -0.16 24.53 -2.21
C ALA A 182 1.23 24.49 -2.88
N VAL A 183 1.45 25.36 -3.86
CA VAL A 183 2.73 25.49 -4.57
C VAL A 183 3.64 26.46 -3.84
N ASN A 184 4.82 26.01 -3.45
CA ASN A 184 5.86 26.87 -2.88
C ASN A 184 6.35 27.88 -3.93
N SER A 185 6.27 29.17 -3.62
CA SER A 185 6.58 30.27 -4.53
C SER A 185 8.06 30.33 -4.93
N GLU A 186 8.97 29.79 -4.11
CA GLU A 186 10.42 29.79 -4.38
C GLU A 186 10.84 28.59 -5.20
N SER A 187 10.41 27.37 -4.82
CA SER A 187 10.80 26.14 -5.52
C SER A 187 9.91 25.81 -6.72
N GLY A 188 8.67 26.29 -6.74
CA GLY A 188 7.63 25.88 -7.68
C GLY A 188 7.06 24.49 -7.41
N GLU A 189 7.44 23.84 -6.30
CA GLU A 189 6.99 22.49 -5.95
C GLU A 189 5.64 22.52 -5.22
N THR A 190 4.82 21.49 -5.44
CA THR A 190 3.58 21.30 -4.68
C THR A 190 3.88 20.62 -3.36
N GLU A 191 3.54 21.28 -2.25
CA GLU A 191 3.70 20.78 -0.89
C GLU A 191 2.34 20.45 -0.25
N SER A 192 2.32 19.49 0.68
CA SER A 192 1.13 19.06 1.41
C SER A 192 1.13 19.58 2.85
N PHE A 193 -0.06 19.88 3.37
CA PHE A 193 -0.28 20.44 4.70
C PHE A 193 -1.16 19.52 5.55
N GLY A 194 -0.95 19.55 6.87
CA GLY A 194 -1.68 18.69 7.80
C GLY A 194 -3.16 19.06 7.96
N SER A 195 -3.54 20.30 7.63
CA SER A 195 -4.93 20.74 7.63
C SER A 195 -5.19 21.86 6.62
N LYS A 196 -6.46 22.09 6.33
CA LYS A 196 -6.93 23.21 5.51
C LYS A 196 -6.50 24.54 6.11
N GLU A 197 -6.63 24.70 7.42
CA GLU A 197 -6.31 25.93 8.15
C GLU A 197 -4.81 26.23 8.06
N GLN A 198 -3.97 25.20 8.20
CA GLN A 198 -2.52 25.35 8.06
C GLN A 198 -2.16 25.78 6.63
N ARG A 199 -2.71 25.10 5.62
CA ARG A 199 -2.51 25.45 4.20
C ARG A 199 -2.97 26.88 3.92
N ASP A 200 -4.18 27.23 4.33
CA ASP A 200 -4.79 28.55 4.10
C ASP A 200 -4.02 29.67 4.83
N MET A 201 -3.40 29.36 5.98
CA MET A 201 -2.52 30.30 6.68
C MET A 201 -1.21 30.51 5.92
N MET A 202 -0.59 29.42 5.43
CA MET A 202 0.65 29.49 4.67
C MET A 202 0.45 30.11 3.28
N ALA A 203 -0.70 29.93 2.65
CA ALA A 203 -1.06 30.60 1.41
C ALA A 203 -1.30 32.12 1.57
N LYS A 204 -1.33 32.64 2.81
CA LYS A 204 -1.38 34.10 3.09
C LYS A 204 0.01 34.71 3.28
N SER A 205 1.04 33.92 3.59
CA SER A 205 2.40 34.38 3.39
C SER A 205 2.69 34.20 1.91
N ASP A 206 3.26 35.20 1.22
CA ASP A 206 3.55 35.13 -0.23
C ASP A 206 4.48 33.96 -0.65
N GLN A 207 4.85 33.10 0.30
CA GLN A 207 5.61 31.85 0.19
C GLN A 207 4.84 30.73 -0.50
N TYR A 208 3.51 30.75 -0.53
CA TYR A 208 2.71 29.70 -1.18
C TYR A 208 1.59 30.26 -2.06
N THR A 209 1.35 29.58 -3.18
CA THR A 209 0.34 29.91 -4.19
C THR A 209 -0.50 28.68 -4.57
N ASP A 210 -1.55 28.86 -5.36
CA ASP A 210 -2.41 27.78 -5.89
C ASP A 210 -2.88 26.73 -4.84
N PRO A 211 -3.55 27.16 -3.76
CA PRO A 211 -4.06 26.25 -2.76
C PRO A 211 -5.13 25.32 -3.34
N LYS A 212 -4.95 23.99 -3.22
CA LYS A 212 -5.91 22.98 -3.68
C LYS A 212 -6.37 22.03 -2.58
N ASP A 213 -7.65 21.68 -2.66
CA ASP A 213 -8.27 20.64 -1.86
C ASP A 213 -8.45 19.42 -2.77
N GLU A 214 -7.56 18.44 -2.65
CA GLU A 214 -7.53 17.27 -3.53
C GLU A 214 -8.17 16.08 -2.83
N LYS A 215 -9.35 15.68 -3.31
CA LYS A 215 -10.01 14.47 -2.83
C LYS A 215 -9.21 13.25 -3.24
N GLN A 216 -8.70 12.53 -2.25
CA GLN A 216 -8.07 11.23 -2.46
C GLN A 216 -9.14 10.18 -2.78
N PRO A 217 -8.85 9.24 -3.70
CA PRO A 217 -9.79 8.20 -4.08
C PRO A 217 -10.13 7.29 -2.90
N SER A 218 -11.25 6.58 -3.00
CA SER A 218 -11.61 5.59 -1.99
C SER A 218 -10.64 4.40 -2.02
N LYS A 219 -10.33 3.89 -0.82
CA LYS A 219 -9.57 2.66 -0.61
C LYS A 219 -10.42 1.39 -0.70
N ARG A 220 -11.73 1.47 -0.94
CA ARG A 220 -12.61 0.29 -1.09
C ARG A 220 -12.17 -0.61 -2.24
N GLY A 221 -11.82 0.00 -3.37
CA GLY A 221 -11.21 -0.69 -4.51
C GLY A 221 -9.98 -1.51 -4.13
N GLU A 222 -9.07 -0.89 -3.39
CA GLU A 222 -7.83 -1.51 -2.93
C GLU A 222 -8.06 -2.61 -1.90
N ILE A 223 -8.97 -2.41 -0.94
CA ILE A 223 -9.32 -3.41 0.08
C ILE A 223 -9.92 -4.67 -0.59
N ALA A 224 -10.89 -4.49 -1.49
CA ALA A 224 -11.48 -5.60 -2.23
C ALA A 224 -10.46 -6.33 -3.09
N LYS A 225 -9.57 -5.57 -3.77
CA LYS A 225 -8.42 -6.13 -4.50
C LYS A 225 -7.58 -7.00 -3.58
N ASN A 226 -7.17 -6.49 -2.41
CA ASN A 226 -6.27 -7.21 -1.52
C ASN A 226 -6.94 -8.48 -0.94
N ILE A 227 -8.23 -8.43 -0.59
CA ILE A 227 -9.01 -9.62 -0.19
C ILE A 227 -9.01 -10.67 -1.32
N ALA A 228 -9.33 -10.26 -2.55
CA ALA A 228 -9.37 -11.16 -3.69
C ALA A 228 -8.00 -11.76 -4.00
N LEU A 229 -6.94 -10.96 -3.96
CA LEU A 229 -5.56 -11.42 -4.18
C LEU A 229 -5.10 -12.42 -3.13
N ILE A 230 -5.42 -12.19 -1.85
CA ILE A 230 -5.15 -13.14 -0.78
C ILE A 230 -5.83 -14.49 -1.09
N HIS A 231 -7.10 -14.46 -1.49
CA HIS A 231 -7.82 -15.69 -1.86
C HIS A 231 -7.26 -16.38 -3.11
N ILE A 232 -6.82 -15.64 -4.13
CA ILE A 232 -6.12 -16.23 -5.29
C ILE A 232 -4.83 -16.93 -4.84
N GLN A 233 -4.04 -16.29 -3.97
CA GLN A 233 -2.79 -16.84 -3.46
C GLN A 233 -3.01 -18.14 -2.65
N GLU A 234 -4.15 -18.25 -1.98
CA GLU A 234 -4.59 -19.47 -1.28
C GLU A 234 -5.24 -20.51 -2.21
N GLY A 235 -5.40 -20.22 -3.50
CA GLY A 235 -6.09 -21.08 -4.48
C GLY A 235 -7.62 -21.05 -4.37
N ASN A 236 -8.18 -20.12 -3.60
CA ASN A 236 -9.61 -19.97 -3.32
C ASN A 236 -10.30 -19.01 -4.33
N ASN A 237 -10.22 -19.31 -5.63
CA ASN A 237 -10.73 -18.45 -6.70
C ASN A 237 -12.23 -18.07 -6.54
N ASP A 238 -13.06 -18.99 -6.06
CA ASP A 238 -14.49 -18.72 -5.82
C ASP A 238 -14.70 -17.64 -4.75
N LYS A 239 -13.87 -17.63 -3.70
CA LYS A 239 -13.93 -16.60 -2.67
C LYS A 239 -13.41 -15.26 -3.19
N ALA A 240 -12.39 -15.28 -4.04
CA ALA A 240 -11.89 -14.06 -4.68
C ALA A 240 -12.97 -13.38 -5.54
N ILE A 241 -13.68 -14.17 -6.37
CA ILE A 241 -14.81 -13.68 -7.16
C ILE A 241 -15.92 -13.16 -6.24
N SER A 242 -16.32 -13.93 -5.22
CA SER A 242 -17.37 -13.53 -4.29
C SER A 242 -17.05 -12.23 -3.55
N ALA A 243 -15.79 -12.02 -3.15
CA ALA A 243 -15.36 -10.78 -2.49
C ALA A 243 -15.44 -9.58 -3.44
N MET A 244 -15.09 -9.78 -4.71
CA MET A 244 -15.17 -8.73 -5.72
C MET A 244 -16.61 -8.37 -6.07
N ASP A 245 -17.49 -9.38 -6.19
CA ASP A 245 -18.92 -9.18 -6.42
C ASP A 245 -19.59 -8.39 -5.28
N ASP A 246 -19.27 -8.73 -4.02
CA ASP A 246 -19.73 -8.00 -2.83
C ASP A 246 -19.27 -6.53 -2.84
N ALA A 247 -18.00 -6.29 -3.15
CA ALA A 247 -17.46 -4.93 -3.24
C ALA A 247 -18.16 -4.09 -4.32
N LYS A 248 -18.44 -4.69 -5.49
CA LYS A 248 -19.15 -4.05 -6.60
C LYS A 248 -20.62 -3.79 -6.31
N ALA A 249 -21.30 -4.69 -5.61
CA ALA A 249 -22.69 -4.49 -5.21
C ALA A 249 -22.87 -3.22 -4.36
N ASN A 250 -21.87 -2.90 -3.55
CA ASN A 250 -21.87 -1.72 -2.69
C ASN A 250 -21.33 -0.45 -3.38
N ASN A 251 -20.57 -0.58 -4.48
CA ASN A 251 -19.95 0.55 -5.19
C ASN A 251 -19.86 0.30 -6.72
N PRO A 252 -20.99 0.24 -7.45
CA PRO A 252 -21.03 -0.24 -8.84
C PRO A 252 -20.33 0.65 -9.87
N ASP A 253 -20.08 1.92 -9.53
CA ASP A 253 -19.41 2.90 -10.40
C ASP A 253 -17.94 3.17 -10.02
N ASP A 254 -17.40 2.45 -9.03
CA ASP A 254 -16.01 2.59 -8.63
C ASP A 254 -15.08 1.98 -9.70
N LEU A 255 -14.39 2.85 -10.43
CA LEU A 255 -13.44 2.46 -11.47
C LEU A 255 -12.24 1.68 -10.92
N GLY A 256 -11.85 1.95 -9.67
CA GLY A 256 -10.80 1.21 -8.98
C GLY A 256 -11.21 -0.23 -8.70
N LEU A 257 -12.48 -0.48 -8.35
CA LEU A 257 -13.02 -1.83 -8.23
C LEU A 257 -13.09 -2.56 -9.58
N LEU A 258 -13.54 -1.88 -10.63
CA LEU A 258 -13.59 -2.48 -11.97
C LEU A 258 -12.18 -2.86 -12.47
N GLN A 259 -11.18 -2.03 -12.19
CA GLN A 259 -9.77 -2.33 -12.48
C GLN A 259 -9.21 -3.45 -11.60
N ALA A 260 -9.58 -3.50 -10.32
CA ALA A 260 -9.20 -4.59 -9.43
C ALA A 260 -9.75 -5.94 -9.90
N GLU A 261 -11.03 -5.99 -10.31
CA GLU A 261 -11.67 -7.18 -10.88
C GLU A 261 -10.98 -7.63 -12.17
N ALA A 262 -10.65 -6.70 -13.06
CA ALA A 262 -9.89 -7.02 -14.26
C ALA A 262 -8.56 -7.70 -13.89
N ASN A 263 -7.75 -7.06 -13.04
CA ASN A 263 -6.46 -7.62 -12.61
C ASN A 263 -6.59 -8.98 -11.92
N MET A 264 -7.68 -9.20 -11.15
CA MET A 264 -8.01 -10.49 -10.54
C MET A 264 -8.17 -11.57 -11.63
N TYR A 265 -8.99 -11.32 -12.65
CA TYR A 265 -9.18 -12.27 -13.75
C TYR A 265 -7.92 -12.49 -14.58
N TYR A 266 -7.08 -11.47 -14.76
CA TYR A 266 -5.77 -11.62 -15.39
C TYR A 266 -4.88 -12.61 -14.64
N GLN A 267 -4.82 -12.50 -13.30
CA GLN A 267 -4.05 -13.43 -12.46
C GLN A 267 -4.63 -14.85 -12.45
N MET A 268 -5.95 -14.98 -12.53
CA MET A 268 -6.63 -16.27 -12.71
C MET A 268 -6.42 -16.88 -14.10
N GLY A 269 -5.82 -16.13 -15.04
CA GLY A 269 -5.61 -16.56 -16.43
C GLY A 269 -6.83 -16.39 -17.34
N ASP A 270 -7.94 -15.84 -16.85
CA ASP A 270 -9.14 -15.55 -17.64
C ASP A 270 -8.98 -14.21 -18.40
N LYS A 271 -8.15 -14.26 -19.44
CA LYS A 271 -7.86 -13.12 -20.31
C LYS A 271 -9.09 -12.61 -21.07
N ALA A 272 -10.08 -13.48 -21.31
CA ALA A 272 -11.32 -13.09 -21.99
C ALA A 272 -12.15 -12.16 -21.10
N LYS A 273 -12.32 -12.53 -19.83
CA LYS A 273 -13.01 -11.70 -18.84
C LYS A 273 -12.22 -10.43 -18.53
N TYR A 274 -10.89 -10.52 -18.43
CA TYR A 274 -10.01 -9.36 -18.34
C TYR A 274 -10.29 -8.34 -19.45
N ASN A 275 -10.25 -8.78 -20.72
CA ASN A 275 -10.49 -7.90 -21.86
C ASN A 275 -11.90 -7.30 -21.86
N GLN A 276 -12.92 -8.06 -21.42
CA GLN A 276 -14.27 -7.52 -21.28
C GLN A 276 -14.31 -6.34 -20.30
N LEU A 277 -13.71 -6.49 -19.12
CA LEU A 277 -13.69 -5.46 -18.07
C LEU A 277 -12.81 -4.27 -18.46
N MET A 278 -11.68 -4.52 -19.10
CA MET A 278 -10.80 -3.46 -19.62
C MET A 278 -11.48 -2.63 -20.72
N ASN A 279 -12.29 -3.25 -21.59
CA ASN A 279 -13.09 -2.50 -22.55
C ASN A 279 -14.18 -1.63 -21.88
N GLU A 280 -14.70 -2.04 -20.73
CA GLU A 280 -15.59 -1.21 -19.93
C GLU A 280 -14.84 -0.02 -19.30
N LEU A 281 -13.65 -0.27 -18.74
CA LEU A 281 -12.78 0.80 -18.20
C LEU A 281 -12.44 1.85 -19.25
N VAL A 282 -12.06 1.44 -20.46
CA VAL A 282 -11.76 2.36 -21.56
C VAL A 282 -12.98 3.20 -21.95
N LYS A 283 -14.20 2.64 -21.91
CA LYS A 283 -15.42 3.43 -22.18
C LYS A 283 -15.66 4.50 -21.12
N LYS A 284 -15.30 4.23 -19.86
CA LYS A 284 -15.46 5.17 -18.74
C LYS A 284 -14.31 6.20 -18.69
N ASN A 285 -13.08 5.78 -19.05
CA ASN A 285 -11.87 6.59 -19.08
C ASN A 285 -11.17 6.52 -20.45
N PRO A 286 -11.72 7.17 -21.49
CA PRO A 286 -11.22 7.03 -22.86
C PRO A 286 -9.87 7.71 -23.12
N ASN A 287 -9.35 8.49 -22.17
CA ASN A 287 -8.09 9.23 -22.27
C ASN A 287 -6.98 8.68 -21.37
N ASP A 288 -7.12 7.44 -20.86
CA ASP A 288 -6.06 6.78 -20.11
C ASP A 288 -5.27 5.85 -21.04
N ALA A 289 -4.07 6.28 -21.44
CA ALA A 289 -3.19 5.54 -22.34
C ALA A 289 -2.82 4.15 -21.80
N ASN A 290 -2.70 3.99 -20.48
CA ASN A 290 -2.31 2.73 -19.87
C ASN A 290 -3.38 1.65 -20.07
N LEU A 291 -4.67 2.03 -20.08
CA LEU A 291 -5.75 1.08 -20.32
C LEU A 291 -5.69 0.49 -21.73
N TYR A 292 -5.42 1.32 -22.75
CA TYR A 292 -5.23 0.86 -24.12
C TYR A 292 -3.95 0.02 -24.26
N TYR A 293 -2.85 0.43 -23.64
CA TYR A 293 -1.62 -0.36 -23.66
C TYR A 293 -1.84 -1.77 -23.08
N ASN A 294 -2.49 -1.87 -21.93
CA ASN A 294 -2.80 -3.14 -21.28
C ASN A 294 -3.77 -4.02 -22.10
N LEU A 295 -4.76 -3.42 -22.78
CA LEU A 295 -5.58 -4.12 -23.77
C LEU A 295 -4.74 -4.65 -24.94
N GLY A 296 -3.76 -3.88 -25.42
CA GLY A 296 -2.83 -4.31 -26.46
C GLY A 296 -2.04 -5.55 -26.03
N VAL A 297 -1.45 -5.53 -24.82
CA VAL A 297 -0.65 -6.66 -24.28
C VAL A 297 -1.49 -7.93 -24.21
N SER A 298 -2.62 -7.87 -23.51
CA SER A 298 -3.51 -9.02 -23.34
C SER A 298 -4.11 -9.53 -24.65
N THR A 299 -4.42 -8.64 -25.60
CA THR A 299 -4.96 -9.02 -26.92
C THR A 299 -3.89 -9.69 -27.79
N ALA A 300 -2.65 -9.23 -27.74
CA ALA A 300 -1.52 -9.90 -28.40
C ALA A 300 -1.27 -11.30 -27.83
N GLU A 301 -1.34 -11.45 -26.50
CA GLU A 301 -1.20 -12.76 -25.84
C GLU A 301 -2.34 -13.75 -26.16
N LEU A 302 -3.52 -13.24 -26.54
CA LEU A 302 -4.64 -14.04 -27.03
C LEU A 302 -4.52 -14.38 -28.52
N GLY A 303 -3.48 -13.90 -29.21
CA GLY A 303 -3.18 -14.18 -30.61
C GLY A 303 -3.74 -13.17 -31.61
N ASP A 304 -4.52 -12.17 -31.17
CA ASP A 304 -5.05 -11.11 -32.04
C ASP A 304 -4.05 -9.95 -32.16
N GLN A 305 -2.98 -10.20 -32.90
CA GLN A 305 -1.86 -9.28 -33.08
C GLN A 305 -2.27 -7.96 -33.75
N GLU A 306 -3.21 -8.02 -34.70
CA GLU A 306 -3.67 -6.87 -35.47
C GLU A 306 -4.41 -5.89 -34.56
N LYS A 307 -5.37 -6.39 -33.77
CA LYS A 307 -6.11 -5.58 -32.82
C LYS A 307 -5.23 -5.06 -31.68
N ALA A 308 -4.22 -5.83 -31.27
CA ALA A 308 -3.24 -5.35 -30.29
C ALA A 308 -2.51 -4.09 -30.79
N VAL A 309 -2.08 -4.06 -32.05
CA VAL A 309 -1.45 -2.89 -32.66
C VAL A 309 -2.40 -1.70 -32.70
N GLU A 310 -3.69 -1.90 -32.96
CA GLU A 310 -4.69 -0.82 -32.88
C GLU A 310 -4.75 -0.21 -31.48
N TYR A 311 -4.79 -1.06 -30.44
CA TYR A 311 -4.79 -0.59 -29.06
C TYR A 311 -3.49 0.14 -28.67
N TYR A 312 -2.32 -0.38 -29.06
CA TYR A 312 -1.06 0.32 -28.82
C TYR A 312 -1.00 1.67 -29.53
N LYS A 313 -1.51 1.78 -30.76
CA LYS A 313 -1.61 3.05 -31.48
C LYS A 313 -2.53 4.03 -30.75
N LYS A 314 -3.66 3.57 -30.20
CA LYS A 314 -4.53 4.40 -29.35
C LYS A 314 -3.84 4.87 -28.07
N ALA A 315 -3.04 4.01 -27.43
CA ALA A 315 -2.21 4.44 -26.30
C ALA A 315 -1.24 5.57 -26.74
N LEU A 316 -0.57 5.43 -27.89
CA LEU A 316 0.35 6.44 -28.42
C LEU A 316 -0.31 7.73 -28.92
N GLU A 317 -1.59 7.68 -29.34
CA GLU A 317 -2.37 8.89 -29.65
C GLU A 317 -2.61 9.75 -28.40
N ILE A 318 -2.76 9.11 -27.23
CA ILE A 318 -3.02 9.76 -25.95
C ILE A 318 -1.72 10.16 -25.25
N ASP A 319 -0.77 9.22 -25.19
CA ASP A 319 0.57 9.41 -24.64
C ASP A 319 1.62 9.08 -25.71
N PRO A 320 2.06 10.09 -26.47
CA PRO A 320 3.12 9.93 -27.47
C PRO A 320 4.46 9.53 -26.87
N ASP A 321 4.63 9.51 -25.55
CA ASP A 321 5.91 9.24 -24.91
C ASP A 321 6.07 7.78 -24.43
N MET A 322 5.07 6.94 -24.70
CA MET A 322 5.01 5.55 -24.25
C MET A 322 5.88 4.59 -25.07
N ASP A 323 7.18 4.56 -24.79
CA ASP A 323 8.15 3.72 -25.53
C ASP A 323 7.85 2.21 -25.44
N ASN A 324 7.23 1.74 -24.36
CA ASN A 324 6.78 0.35 -24.24
C ASN A 324 5.74 -0.01 -25.32
N ALA A 325 4.82 0.90 -25.66
CA ALA A 325 3.84 0.67 -26.72
C ALA A 325 4.50 0.61 -28.10
N ARG A 326 5.48 1.50 -28.38
CA ARG A 326 6.29 1.44 -29.61
C ARG A 326 7.05 0.12 -29.73
N MET A 327 7.67 -0.32 -28.65
CA MET A 327 8.44 -1.56 -28.60
C MET A 327 7.54 -2.76 -28.89
N ASN A 328 6.35 -2.81 -28.29
CA ASN A 328 5.39 -3.88 -28.56
C ASN A 328 4.87 -3.85 -30.00
N ILE A 329 4.59 -2.67 -30.58
CA ILE A 329 4.21 -2.57 -32.00
C ILE A 329 5.32 -3.12 -32.90
N ALA A 330 6.58 -2.72 -32.66
CA ALA A 330 7.73 -3.23 -33.41
C ALA A 330 7.86 -4.75 -33.27
N ALA A 331 7.71 -5.29 -32.05
CA ALA A 331 7.75 -6.73 -31.81
C ALA A 331 6.63 -7.50 -32.55
N VAL A 332 5.40 -6.97 -32.55
CA VAL A 332 4.28 -7.56 -33.30
C VAL A 332 4.55 -7.55 -34.80
N ILE A 333 5.02 -6.42 -35.34
CA ILE A 333 5.39 -6.32 -36.76
C ILE A 333 6.46 -7.36 -37.10
N LEU A 334 7.54 -7.42 -36.32
CA LEU A 334 8.64 -8.35 -36.54
C LEU A 334 8.22 -9.81 -36.41
N SER A 335 7.24 -10.13 -35.55
CA SER A 335 6.76 -11.51 -35.41
C SER A 335 6.22 -12.11 -36.73
N LYS A 336 5.76 -11.27 -37.66
CA LYS A 336 5.32 -11.68 -39.00
C LYS A 336 6.46 -12.28 -39.84
N GLU A 337 7.72 -11.97 -39.52
CA GLU A 337 8.86 -12.53 -40.26
C GLU A 337 9.00 -14.04 -40.07
N ARG A 338 8.44 -14.58 -38.99
CA ARG A 338 8.57 -16.01 -38.65
C ARG A 338 8.02 -16.91 -39.74
N GLU A 339 6.81 -16.62 -40.23
CA GLU A 339 6.18 -17.41 -41.28
C GLU A 339 6.98 -17.35 -42.59
N ILE A 340 7.54 -16.17 -42.90
CA ILE A 340 8.42 -15.99 -44.05
C ILE A 340 9.70 -16.84 -43.90
N ILE A 341 10.35 -16.79 -42.75
CA ILE A 341 11.56 -17.58 -42.48
C ILE A 341 11.27 -19.09 -42.55
N ASP A 342 10.14 -19.53 -41.99
CA ASP A 342 9.73 -20.92 -42.03
C ASP A 342 9.50 -21.40 -43.48
N GLU A 343 8.89 -20.55 -44.33
CA GLU A 343 8.75 -20.85 -45.77
C GLU A 343 10.11 -20.87 -46.47
N MET A 344 10.97 -19.87 -46.25
CA MET A 344 12.31 -19.78 -46.85
C MET A 344 13.17 -21.01 -46.54
N ASN A 345 13.11 -21.51 -45.30
CA ASN A 345 13.86 -22.69 -44.87
C ASN A 345 13.37 -23.99 -45.54
N GLY A 346 12.13 -24.02 -46.03
CA GLY A 346 11.54 -25.15 -46.74
C GLY A 346 11.85 -25.20 -48.23
N LEU A 347 12.47 -24.15 -48.79
CA LEU A 347 12.71 -24.05 -50.23
C LEU A 347 13.88 -24.95 -50.69
N GLY A 348 13.74 -25.47 -51.91
CA GLY A 348 14.78 -26.25 -52.60
C GLY A 348 15.81 -25.38 -53.31
N MET A 349 16.54 -25.99 -54.27
CA MET A 349 17.54 -25.29 -55.10
C MET A 349 17.10 -25.11 -56.55
N SER A 350 15.81 -25.30 -56.87
CA SER A 350 15.33 -25.10 -58.24
C SER A 350 15.31 -23.62 -58.59
N LYS A 351 15.29 -23.30 -59.89
CA LYS A 351 15.14 -21.91 -60.35
C LYS A 351 13.90 -21.22 -59.72
N LYS A 352 12.79 -21.96 -59.61
CA LYS A 352 11.55 -21.47 -59.02
C LYS A 352 11.69 -21.22 -57.50
N ASP A 353 12.43 -22.08 -56.81
CA ASP A 353 12.70 -21.91 -55.38
C ASP A 353 13.55 -20.66 -55.13
N ASN A 354 14.56 -20.40 -55.99
CA ASN A 354 15.36 -19.18 -55.90
C ASN A 354 14.52 -17.91 -56.17
N GLU A 355 13.63 -17.95 -57.18
CA GLU A 355 12.69 -16.83 -57.45
C GLU A 355 11.77 -16.57 -56.23
N ARG A 356 11.22 -17.63 -55.61
CA ARG A 356 10.39 -17.50 -54.40
C ARG A 356 11.20 -16.99 -53.19
N TYR A 357 12.45 -17.43 -53.05
CA TYR A 357 13.33 -16.94 -51.99
C TYR A 357 13.60 -15.43 -52.12
N GLU A 358 13.80 -14.94 -53.35
CA GLU A 358 13.96 -13.51 -53.62
C GLU A 358 12.69 -12.71 -53.28
N GLU A 359 11.51 -13.21 -53.66
CA GLU A 359 10.22 -12.61 -53.28
C GLU A 359 10.05 -12.51 -51.75
N LEU A 360 10.25 -13.62 -51.03
CA LEU A 360 10.16 -13.68 -49.57
C LEU A 360 11.18 -12.76 -48.89
N SER A 361 12.37 -12.61 -49.48
CA SER A 361 13.39 -11.69 -48.99
C SER A 361 12.94 -10.22 -49.07
N GLU A 362 12.23 -9.84 -50.14
CA GLU A 362 11.65 -8.50 -50.26
C GLU A 362 10.45 -8.31 -49.31
N GLU A 363 9.57 -9.31 -49.18
CA GLU A 363 8.47 -9.28 -48.20
C GLU A 363 9.00 -9.05 -46.76
N ARG A 364 10.08 -9.74 -46.39
CA ARG A 364 10.75 -9.56 -45.08
C ARG A 364 11.33 -8.16 -44.91
N LYS A 365 11.89 -7.55 -45.96
CA LYS A 365 12.40 -6.17 -45.90
C LYS A 365 11.27 -5.15 -45.68
N GLU A 366 10.07 -5.40 -46.18
CA GLU A 366 8.93 -4.52 -45.94
C GLU A 366 8.47 -4.56 -44.47
N ILE A 367 8.47 -5.74 -43.83
CA ILE A 367 8.23 -5.88 -42.38
C ILE A 367 9.22 -5.02 -41.59
N TYR A 368 10.49 -5.05 -41.98
CA TYR A 368 11.54 -4.26 -41.35
C TYR A 368 11.34 -2.76 -41.50
N LYS A 369 10.98 -2.31 -42.69
CA LYS A 369 10.64 -0.90 -42.93
C LYS A 369 9.42 -0.46 -42.13
N GLU A 370 8.45 -1.34 -41.88
CA GLU A 370 7.29 -1.06 -41.04
C GLU A 370 7.68 -0.90 -39.55
N ALA A 371 8.64 -1.69 -39.05
CA ALA A 371 9.07 -1.66 -37.65
C ALA A 371 10.03 -0.50 -37.31
N ILE A 372 10.91 -0.11 -38.25
CA ILE A 372 11.96 0.90 -38.06
C ILE A 372 11.47 2.21 -37.43
N PRO A 373 10.38 2.85 -37.90
CA PRO A 373 9.95 4.15 -37.38
C PRO A 373 9.65 4.13 -35.87
N TYR A 374 9.13 3.02 -35.36
CA TYR A 374 8.85 2.86 -33.93
C TYR A 374 10.14 2.74 -33.12
N LEU A 375 11.11 1.97 -33.64
CA LEU A 375 12.41 1.80 -33.00
C LEU A 375 13.24 3.09 -33.03
N GLU A 376 13.30 3.78 -34.17
CA GLU A 376 13.99 5.08 -34.29
C GLU A 376 13.41 6.12 -33.34
N ALA A 377 12.08 6.16 -33.17
CA ALA A 377 11.45 7.08 -32.24
C ALA A 377 11.90 6.82 -30.78
N ILE A 378 12.02 5.55 -30.37
CA ILE A 378 12.55 5.17 -29.06
C ILE A 378 14.01 5.60 -28.96
N VAL A 379 14.87 5.21 -29.90
CA VAL A 379 16.32 5.49 -29.86
C VAL A 379 16.60 6.99 -29.85
N LYS A 380 15.86 7.78 -30.63
CA LYS A 380 16.02 9.23 -30.69
C LYS A 380 15.73 9.89 -29.33
N LYS A 381 14.73 9.38 -28.60
CA LYS A 381 14.33 9.91 -27.30
C LYS A 381 15.21 9.37 -26.17
N ASN A 382 15.49 8.07 -26.19
CA ASN A 382 16.26 7.35 -25.20
C ASN A 382 17.33 6.48 -25.89
N PRO A 383 18.51 7.06 -26.19
CA PRO A 383 19.61 6.32 -26.81
C PRO A 383 20.14 5.16 -25.96
N ASP A 384 19.87 5.16 -24.64
CA ASP A 384 20.30 4.11 -23.72
C ASP A 384 19.36 2.89 -23.73
N ASN A 385 18.25 2.93 -24.47
CA ASN A 385 17.38 1.76 -24.65
C ASN A 385 18.06 0.69 -25.52
N LYS A 386 18.87 -0.15 -24.86
CA LYS A 386 19.69 -1.18 -25.53
C LYS A 386 18.88 -2.15 -26.37
N ASP A 387 17.64 -2.45 -26.00
CA ASP A 387 16.82 -3.40 -26.74
C ASP A 387 16.35 -2.80 -28.06
N ALA A 388 15.87 -1.55 -28.05
CA ALA A 388 15.50 -0.83 -29.26
C ALA A 388 16.70 -0.60 -30.18
N VAL A 389 17.85 -0.18 -29.62
CA VAL A 389 19.09 0.04 -30.38
C VAL A 389 19.58 -1.26 -31.04
N LYS A 390 19.65 -2.37 -30.30
CA LYS A 390 20.06 -3.67 -30.86
C LYS A 390 19.11 -4.14 -31.95
N THR A 391 17.80 -3.96 -31.74
CA THR A 391 16.79 -4.39 -32.70
C THR A 391 16.90 -3.57 -34.00
N ALA A 392 17.02 -2.24 -33.89
CA ALA A 392 17.25 -1.37 -35.02
C ALA A 392 18.56 -1.69 -35.76
N MET A 393 19.67 -1.90 -35.03
CA MET A 393 20.97 -2.28 -35.59
C MET A 393 20.87 -3.56 -36.44
N ASN A 394 20.21 -4.58 -35.89
CA ASN A 394 20.03 -5.86 -36.56
C ASN A 394 19.21 -5.70 -37.84
N ILE A 395 18.10 -4.96 -37.77
CA ILE A 395 17.25 -4.68 -38.92
C ILE A 395 18.03 -3.92 -40.00
N TYR A 396 18.75 -2.86 -39.63
CA TYR A 396 19.56 -2.08 -40.58
C TYR A 396 20.61 -2.92 -41.29
N THR A 397 21.25 -3.83 -40.56
CA THR A 397 22.18 -4.81 -41.14
C THR A 397 21.49 -5.70 -42.17
N GLN A 398 20.27 -6.19 -41.87
CA GLN A 398 19.53 -7.08 -42.76
C GLN A 398 19.03 -6.40 -44.04
N ILE A 399 18.69 -5.10 -43.98
CA ILE A 399 18.25 -4.34 -45.16
C ILE A 399 19.39 -3.64 -45.91
N GLY A 400 20.64 -3.78 -45.45
CA GLY A 400 21.83 -3.24 -46.11
C GLY A 400 22.13 -1.76 -45.81
N GLU A 401 21.46 -1.18 -44.82
CA GLU A 401 21.65 0.21 -44.35
C GLU A 401 22.85 0.28 -43.38
N ASN A 402 24.04 -0.03 -43.90
CA ASN A 402 25.26 -0.23 -43.09
C ASN A 402 25.68 0.99 -42.28
N GLU A 403 25.46 2.21 -42.79
CA GLU A 403 25.78 3.45 -42.08
C GLU A 403 24.91 3.59 -40.82
N LYS A 404 23.58 3.40 -40.96
CA LYS A 404 22.66 3.42 -39.83
C LYS A 404 22.91 2.29 -38.83
N ALA A 405 23.29 1.10 -39.31
CA ALA A 405 23.68 0.00 -38.43
C ALA A 405 24.92 0.37 -37.59
N ALA A 406 25.91 1.04 -38.19
CA ALA A 406 27.10 1.51 -37.48
C ALA A 406 26.77 2.62 -36.45
N GLU A 407 25.84 3.52 -36.78
CA GLU A 407 25.32 4.52 -35.83
C GLU A 407 24.68 3.85 -34.61
N MET A 408 23.79 2.87 -34.82
CA MET A 408 23.18 2.13 -33.71
C MET A 408 24.22 1.37 -32.88
N LYS A 409 25.23 0.77 -33.55
CA LYS A 409 26.31 0.07 -32.86
C LYS A 409 27.11 1.00 -31.94
N ALA A 410 27.39 2.22 -32.38
CA ALA A 410 28.11 3.22 -31.58
C ALA A 410 27.34 3.63 -30.30
N LEU A 411 26.01 3.52 -30.29
CA LEU A 411 25.20 3.76 -29.07
C LEU A 411 25.27 2.61 -28.05
N LEU A 412 25.82 1.45 -28.42
CA LEU A 412 25.98 0.29 -27.53
C LEU A 412 27.37 0.19 -26.89
N GLU A 413 28.34 0.95 -27.40
CA GLU A 413 29.72 1.06 -26.92
C GLU A 413 29.84 2.16 -25.86
#